data_AF-A0A061A5I0-F1
#
_entry.id   AF-A0A061A5I0-F1
#
_cell.length_a   1.000
_cell.length_b   1.000
_cell.length_c   1.000
_cell.angle_alpha   90.00
_cell.angle_beta   90.00
_cell.angle_gamma   90.00
#
_symmetry.space_group_name_H-M   'P 1'
#
loop_
_entity.id
_entity.type
_entity.pdbx_description
1 polymer ?
#
loop_
_entity_poly.entity_id
_entity_poly.type
_entity_poly.pdbx_seq_one_letter_code
_entity_poly.pdbx_strand_id
1 'polypeptide(L)'
;MFICKLIFSLQTDGNFVLYGWGRVVWASNTVNKDAQRLILQQDGNLVIYTKQDHPIWASNTGRCNNTQRGHLTLTDKGTLELYRDREVIWTS
;
A
#
# COMPACT_ATOMS: atom_id res chain seq x y z
N MET A 1 3.70 2.31 -27.79
CA MET A 1 3.21 2.71 -26.45
C MET A 1 3.59 1.60 -25.48
N PHE A 2 4.70 1.76 -24.74
CA PHE A 2 5.13 0.76 -23.76
C PHE A 2 4.28 0.94 -22.51
N ILE A 3 3.41 -0.03 -22.22
CA ILE A 3 2.56 0.00 -21.04
C ILE A 3 3.47 -0.31 -19.84
N CYS A 4 3.69 0.67 -18.97
CA CYS A 4 4.33 0.48 -17.68
C CYS A 4 3.39 -0.39 -16.83
N LYS A 5 3.65 -1.70 -16.76
CA LYS A 5 2.81 -2.62 -15.98
C LYS A 5 3.33 -2.65 -14.55
N LEU A 6 2.54 -2.08 -13.67
CA LEU A 6 2.75 -2.13 -12.24
C LEU A 6 1.64 -2.99 -11.63
N ILE A 7 2.00 -3.89 -10.71
CA ILE A 7 1.10 -4.91 -10.15
C ILE A 7 1.22 -4.89 -8.63
N PHE A 8 0.10 -4.64 -7.95
CA PHE A 8 -0.02 -4.92 -6.53
C PHE A 8 -0.49 -6.35 -6.33
N SER A 9 0.21 -7.08 -5.49
CA SER A 9 -0.15 -8.45 -5.15
C SER A 9 0.02 -8.67 -3.65
N LEU A 10 -1.06 -9.09 -3.00
CA LEU A 10 -0.96 -9.77 -1.72
C LEU A 10 -0.69 -11.25 -2.04
N GLN A 11 0.53 -11.68 -1.77
CA GLN A 11 1.02 -13.01 -2.06
C GLN A 11 0.48 -14.03 -1.06
N THR A 12 0.53 -15.31 -1.42
CA THR A 12 0.07 -16.41 -0.57
C THR A 12 0.91 -16.61 0.69
N ASP A 13 2.13 -16.08 0.71
CA ASP A 13 3.03 -16.07 1.87
C ASP A 13 2.73 -14.92 2.85
N GLY A 14 1.73 -14.10 2.54
CA GLY A 14 1.32 -12.95 3.36
C GLY A 14 2.14 -11.67 3.12
N ASN A 15 2.99 -11.63 2.11
CA ASN A 15 3.68 -10.40 1.75
C ASN A 15 2.86 -9.55 0.78
N PHE A 16 2.80 -8.24 1.00
CA PHE A 16 2.21 -7.31 0.03
C PHE A 16 3.33 -6.67 -0.79
N VAL A 17 3.31 -6.90 -2.09
CA VAL A 17 4.42 -6.57 -2.99
C VAL A 17 3.92 -5.70 -4.14
N LEU A 18 4.67 -4.64 -4.43
CA LEU A 18 4.55 -3.88 -5.66
C LEU A 18 5.60 -4.38 -6.64
N TYR A 19 5.13 -4.87 -7.78
CA TYR A 19 5.97 -5.20 -8.92
C TYR A 19 5.94 -4.08 -9.96
N GLY A 20 7.10 -3.77 -10.53
CA GLY A 20 7.24 -2.94 -11.72
C GLY A 20 8.17 -3.64 -12.71
N TRP A 21 7.74 -3.73 -13.97
CA TRP A 21 8.53 -4.38 -15.03
C TRP A 21 8.90 -5.83 -14.68
N GLY A 22 8.03 -6.52 -13.93
CA GLY A 22 8.26 -7.88 -13.45
C GLY A 22 9.25 -8.01 -12.28
N ARG A 23 9.74 -6.90 -11.72
CA ARG A 23 10.66 -6.86 -10.58
C ARG A 23 9.99 -6.31 -9.34
N VAL A 24 10.43 -6.73 -8.16
CA VAL A 24 9.98 -6.14 -6.89
C VAL A 24 10.51 -4.72 -6.80
N VAL A 25 9.61 -3.75 -6.66
CA VAL A 25 9.94 -2.35 -6.42
C VAL A 25 9.83 -2.03 -4.93
N TRP A 26 8.85 -2.63 -4.24
CA TRP A 26 8.65 -2.47 -2.81
C TRP A 26 7.93 -3.68 -2.21
N ALA A 27 8.14 -3.93 -0.91
CA ALA A 27 7.43 -4.97 -0.15
C ALA A 27 7.13 -4.54 1.29
N SER A 28 5.99 -4.99 1.83
CA SER A 28 5.59 -4.76 3.22
C SER A 28 6.42 -5.55 4.24
N ASN A 29 7.13 -6.58 3.79
CA ASN A 29 7.92 -7.49 4.62
C ASN A 29 7.07 -8.17 5.71
N THR A 30 5.89 -8.66 5.31
CA THR A 30 4.91 -9.34 6.18
C THR A 30 4.80 -10.84 5.92
N VAL A 31 5.85 -11.44 5.34
CA VAL A 31 5.93 -12.88 5.10
C VAL A 31 5.65 -13.66 6.39
N ASN A 32 4.81 -14.70 6.31
CA ASN A 32 4.40 -15.57 7.41
C ASN A 32 3.71 -14.85 8.59
N LYS A 33 3.10 -13.69 8.35
CA LYS A 33 2.33 -12.95 9.37
C LYS A 33 0.82 -13.07 9.20
N ASP A 34 0.34 -14.06 8.46
CA ASP A 34 -1.08 -14.28 8.18
C ASP A 34 -1.80 -13.06 7.58
N ALA A 35 -1.11 -12.28 6.74
CA ALA A 35 -1.74 -11.17 6.05
C ALA A 35 -2.91 -11.66 5.17
N GLN A 36 -4.07 -11.04 5.31
CA GLN A 36 -5.28 -11.43 4.58
C GLN A 36 -5.90 -10.28 3.80
N ARG A 37 -5.76 -9.05 4.28
CA ARG A 37 -6.39 -7.89 3.65
C ARG A 37 -5.57 -6.63 3.86
N LEU A 38 -5.54 -5.80 2.83
CA LEU A 38 -4.99 -4.45 2.84
C LEU A 38 -6.16 -3.47 2.79
N ILE A 39 -6.26 -2.59 3.77
CA ILE A 39 -7.37 -1.63 3.90
C ILE A 39 -6.80 -0.22 3.98
N LEU A 40 -7.27 0.67 3.11
CA LEU A 40 -7.11 2.12 3.29
C LEU A 40 -8.22 2.57 4.23
N GLN A 41 -7.85 2.88 5.47
CA GLN A 41 -8.77 3.32 6.51
C GLN A 41 -9.25 4.75 6.25
N GLN A 42 -10.33 5.15 6.92
CA GLN A 42 -10.95 6.47 6.74
C GLN A 42 -10.04 7.64 7.16
N ASP A 43 -9.09 7.39 8.05
CA ASP A 43 -8.07 8.35 8.48
C ASP A 43 -6.89 8.49 7.49
N GLY A 44 -6.94 7.77 6.35
CA GLY A 44 -5.87 7.76 5.35
C GLY A 44 -4.67 6.88 5.71
N ASN A 45 -4.80 6.01 6.71
CA ASN A 45 -3.79 5.00 7.02
C ASN A 45 -4.00 3.75 6.17
N LEU A 46 -2.94 3.23 5.54
CA LEU A 46 -2.98 1.97 4.82
C LEU A 46 -2.49 0.87 5.76
N VAL A 47 -3.33 -0.12 6.04
CA VAL A 47 -3.07 -1.15 7.06
C VAL A 47 -3.29 -2.55 6.51
N ILE A 48 -2.37 -3.45 6.85
CA ILE A 48 -2.51 -4.89 6.59
C ILE A 48 -3.07 -5.55 7.85
N TYR A 49 -4.12 -6.34 7.68
CA TYR A 49 -4.76 -7.12 8.74
C TYR A 49 -4.64 -8.62 8.52
N THR A 50 -4.64 -9.36 9.62
CA THR A 50 -4.86 -10.81 9.63
C THR A 50 -6.34 -11.17 9.45
N LYS A 51 -6.61 -12.47 9.39
CA LYS A 51 -7.99 -13.01 9.36
C LYS A 51 -8.80 -12.64 10.60
N GLN A 52 -8.15 -12.51 11.75
CA GLN A 52 -8.75 -12.20 13.05
C GLN A 52 -8.79 -10.70 13.33
N ASP A 53 -8.72 -9.86 12.30
CA ASP A 53 -8.75 -8.40 12.39
C ASP A 53 -7.57 -7.77 13.15
N HIS A 54 -6.45 -8.49 13.29
CA HIS A 54 -5.25 -7.97 13.95
C HIS A 54 -4.38 -7.18 12.94
N PRO A 55 -4.01 -5.91 13.22
CA PRO A 55 -3.12 -5.14 12.35
C PRO A 55 -1.67 -5.62 12.49
N ILE A 56 -1.01 -5.92 11.37
CA ILE A 56 0.37 -6.44 11.35
C ILE A 56 1.38 -5.51 10.68
N TRP A 57 0.89 -4.51 9.93
CA TRP A 57 1.69 -3.44 9.34
C TRP A 57 0.79 -2.23 9.06
N ALA A 58 1.35 -1.02 9.19
CA ALA A 58 0.70 0.23 8.82
C ALA A 58 1.69 1.16 8.13
N SER A 59 1.21 1.97 7.18
CA SER A 59 1.99 3.05 6.56
C SER A 59 2.30 4.19 7.54
N ASN A 60 1.59 4.27 8.66
CA ASN A 60 1.68 5.33 9.67
C ASN A 60 1.39 6.73 9.11
N THR A 61 0.41 6.80 8.22
CA THR A 61 0.02 8.03 7.50
C THR A 61 -1.33 8.58 7.96
N GLY A 62 -1.97 7.89 8.92
CA GLY A 62 -3.28 8.23 9.47
C GLY A 62 -3.30 9.63 10.10
N ARG A 63 -4.33 10.41 9.75
CA ARG A 63 -4.69 11.67 10.43
C ARG A 63 -6.20 11.74 10.60
N CYS A 64 -6.64 12.24 11.76
CA CYS A 64 -8.05 12.32 12.15
C CYS A 64 -8.88 13.36 11.37
N ASN A 65 -8.36 13.90 10.26
CA ASN A 65 -9.00 14.97 9.51
C ASN A 65 -9.92 14.34 8.46
N ASN A 66 -11.16 14.09 8.86
CA ASN A 66 -12.24 13.45 8.09
C ASN A 66 -12.66 14.16 6.77
N THR A 67 -11.93 15.19 6.34
CA THR A 67 -12.21 15.98 5.12
C THR A 67 -11.22 15.73 3.98
N GLN A 68 -10.15 14.96 4.21
CA GLN A 68 -9.04 14.86 3.24
C GLN A 68 -9.17 13.58 2.40
N ARG A 69 -9.19 13.72 1.07
CA ARG A 69 -9.25 12.57 0.16
C ARG A 69 -7.87 11.95 0.04
N GLY A 70 -7.72 10.77 0.64
CA GLY A 70 -6.57 9.91 0.41
C GLY A 70 -6.73 9.11 -0.88
N HIS A 71 -5.71 9.09 -1.74
CA HIS A 71 -5.65 8.12 -2.83
C HIS A 71 -4.23 7.60 -3.00
N LEU A 72 -4.15 6.33 -3.38
CA LEU A 72 -2.90 5.63 -3.63
C LEU A 72 -2.61 5.73 -5.12
N THR A 73 -1.53 6.42 -5.49
CA THR A 73 -1.10 6.56 -6.87
C THR A 73 0.14 5.72 -7.09
N LEU A 74 0.18 5.11 -8.26
CA LEU A 74 1.29 4.33 -8.74
C LEU A 74 1.90 5.05 -9.93
N THR A 75 3.10 5.60 -9.75
CA THR A 75 3.72 6.47 -10.75
C THR A 75 4.37 5.68 -11.88
N ASP A 76 4.64 6.33 -13.00
CA ASP A 76 5.38 5.75 -14.12
C ASP A 76 6.83 5.34 -13.75
N LYS A 77 7.38 5.96 -12.70
CA LYS A 77 8.68 5.63 -12.08
C LYS A 77 8.64 4.37 -11.21
N GLY A 78 7.46 3.80 -10.99
CA GLY A 78 7.26 2.59 -10.20
C GLY A 78 7.15 2.82 -8.70
N THR A 79 7.04 4.05 -8.24
CA THR A 79 6.86 4.36 -6.82
C THR A 79 5.39 4.28 -6.42
N LEU A 80 5.15 3.82 -5.19
CA LEU A 80 3.84 3.89 -4.55
C LEU A 80 3.76 5.20 -3.76
N GLU A 81 2.93 6.13 -4.20
CA GLU A 81 2.74 7.41 -3.54
C GLU A 81 1.38 7.46 -2.87
N LEU A 82 1.36 7.71 -1.57
CA LEU A 82 0.12 8.04 -0.88
C LEU A 82 -0.08 9.56 -0.96
N TYR A 83 -1.12 9.97 -1.68
CA TYR A 83 -1.53 11.35 -1.77
C TYR A 83 -2.57 11.67 -0.70
N ARG A 84 -2.37 12.83 -0.06
CA ARG A 84 -3.40 13.57 0.67
C ARG A 84 -3.67 14.84 -0.10
N ASP A 85 -4.87 14.95 -0.68
CA ASP A 85 -5.24 16.03 -1.59
C ASP A 85 -4.25 16.17 -2.76
N ARG A 86 -3.27 17.08 -2.69
CA ARG A 86 -2.21 17.29 -3.70
C ARG A 86 -0.79 17.06 -3.16
N GLU A 87 -0.67 16.64 -1.90
CA GLU A 87 0.61 16.41 -1.23
C GLU A 87 0.92 14.92 -1.14
N VAL A 88 2.16 14.53 -1.47
CA VAL A 88 2.66 13.17 -1.24
C VAL A 88 3.09 13.07 0.21
N ILE A 89 2.43 12.19 0.98
CA ILE A 89 2.69 12.03 2.42
C ILE A 89 3.45 10.75 2.77
N TRP A 90 3.57 9.82 1.82
CA TRP A 90 4.40 8.63 1.95
C TRP A 90 4.80 8.13 0.56
N THR A 91 6.01 7.60 0.46
CA THR A 91 6.52 6.89 -0.73
C THR A 91 7.18 5.59 -0.31
N SER A 92 7.01 4.56 -1.13
CA SER A 92 7.76 3.30 -1.07
C SER A 92 9.26 3.50 -1.22
#